data_AF-A0A2V8J4Y6-F1
#
_entry.id   AF-A0A2V8J4Y6-F1
#
_cell.length_a   1.000
_cell.length_b   1.000
_cell.length_c   1.000
_cell.angle_alpha   90.00
_cell.angle_beta   90.00
_cell.angle_gamma   90.00
#
_symmetry.space_group_name_H-M   'P 1'
#
loop_
_entity.id
_entity.type
_entity.pdbx_description
1 polymer ?
#
loop_
_entity_poly.entity_id
_entity_poly.type
_entity_poly.pdbx_seq_one_letter_code
_entity_poly.pdbx_strand_id
1 'polypeptide(L)'
;MARPTGDLLGRCLLSGNGDFHCAADRRSRTPRTSGLTLLLLIAVAIVVFGSLIGEYAGVKGWLGGLWFWLGHQGWEYLDLGRLWQFLLVIGLFFWVVILLRGLSGVLRQQHFGNMPWMFFYAALAIPAFYAVGLLTGPRAGFVINDFWRFWVVHLWVEDFLELFTTVMVAYMFVLLGVVREATALRVIYLDIILYSLGGVIGTMHHLYFSGTPVAHLAFGATFSAMEVIPLLLLTLEAWGFIRAGEKTTSDSMHLHRWAIWFLVAVGVWNFLGAGVFGFLINLPVVSYYEIGTALTANHGHTAMMGVYGMLPIGLMLFCLRYLTQPDKWSDGAAKISFWSLNLGLTWMAFLNLFPLGIAQLYHAVDSGYWRARSPEFILLPWVNKLEWARLPGDALFILGGAVPLLWLCWRAIRYPNPRRIEAEADVPNTLFVYSSEGRL
;
A
#
# COMPACT_ATOMS: atom_id res chain seq x y z
N MET A 1 -1.75 -50.12 51.92
CA MET A 1 -1.35 -48.69 52.02
C MET A 1 0.01 -48.55 51.39
N ALA A 2 0.07 -48.25 50.09
CA ALA A 2 1.32 -48.30 49.34
C ALA A 2 1.38 -47.23 48.25
N ARG A 3 2.44 -46.42 48.39
CA ARG A 3 3.31 -45.77 47.40
C ARG A 3 2.89 -44.48 46.66
N PRO A 4 3.90 -43.64 46.34
CA PRO A 4 3.76 -42.31 45.75
C PRO A 4 3.88 -42.37 44.21
N THR A 5 3.33 -41.36 43.53
CA THR A 5 3.44 -41.11 42.08
C THR A 5 3.43 -39.59 41.89
N GLY A 6 4.30 -38.91 41.15
CA GLY A 6 5.05 -39.31 39.96
C GLY A 6 4.62 -38.41 38.78
N ASP A 7 5.59 -37.67 38.22
CA ASP A 7 5.64 -37.07 36.87
C ASP A 7 4.66 -35.97 36.42
N LEU A 8 5.24 -34.79 36.21
CA LEU A 8 4.70 -33.59 35.53
C LEU A 8 5.34 -33.40 34.14
N LEU A 9 5.77 -34.49 33.50
CA LEU A 9 6.37 -34.51 32.17
C LEU A 9 5.80 -35.70 31.39
N GLY A 10 5.16 -35.44 30.25
CA GLY A 10 4.92 -36.46 29.23
C GLY A 10 3.46 -36.81 28.97
N ARG A 11 2.84 -36.12 28.02
CA ARG A 11 1.85 -36.70 27.08
C ARG A 11 1.94 -36.06 25.69
N CYS A 12 3.09 -36.20 25.05
CA CYS A 12 3.20 -36.28 23.59
C CYS A 12 3.45 -37.76 23.28
N LEU A 13 2.42 -38.49 22.86
CA LEU A 13 2.57 -39.86 22.39
C LEU A 13 2.94 -39.83 20.90
N LEU A 14 4.17 -40.25 20.62
CA LEU A 14 4.64 -40.62 19.29
C LEU A 14 3.77 -41.75 18.73
N SER A 15 2.95 -41.44 17.72
CA SER A 15 2.46 -42.47 16.80
C SER A 15 3.61 -42.83 15.87
N GLY A 16 3.82 -44.13 15.64
CA GLY A 16 4.94 -44.72 14.90
C GLY A 16 5.07 -44.36 13.41
N ASN A 17 4.43 -43.28 12.96
CA ASN A 17 4.56 -42.70 11.61
C ASN A 17 5.03 -41.23 11.60
N GLY A 18 5.42 -40.64 12.75
CA GLY A 18 6.09 -39.34 12.78
C GLY A 18 5.19 -38.09 12.80
N ASP A 19 3.88 -38.22 12.99
CA ASP A 19 2.97 -37.07 13.13
C ASP A 19 2.74 -36.67 14.59
N PHE A 20 2.95 -35.39 14.90
CA PHE A 20 2.60 -34.76 16.18
C PHE A 20 1.13 -34.32 16.16
N HIS A 21 0.30 -34.89 17.05
CA HIS A 21 -1.05 -34.38 17.33
C HIS A 21 -1.17 -33.93 18.78
N CYS A 22 -1.49 -32.65 18.97
CA CYS A 22 -1.88 -32.08 20.27
C CYS A 22 -3.36 -31.68 20.22
N ALA A 23 -4.09 -31.99 21.31
CA ALA A 23 -5.54 -31.92 21.40
C ALA A 23 -6.10 -30.48 21.29
N ALA A 24 -7.18 -30.35 20.51
CA ALA A 24 -7.81 -29.09 20.11
C ALA A 24 -8.73 -28.47 21.18
N ASP A 25 -8.65 -27.14 21.33
CA ASP A 25 -9.74 -26.31 21.86
C ASP A 25 -10.72 -25.94 20.73
N ARG A 26 -11.93 -26.50 20.78
CA ARG A 26 -12.97 -26.44 19.73
C ARG A 26 -13.87 -25.20 19.84
N ARG A 27 -13.32 -23.97 19.88
CA ARG A 27 -14.16 -22.76 20.08
C ARG A 27 -13.86 -21.51 19.24
N SER A 28 -13.30 -21.61 18.02
CA SER A 28 -13.35 -20.49 17.06
C SER A 28 -14.32 -20.77 15.91
N ARG A 29 -15.61 -20.47 16.14
CA ARG A 29 -16.63 -20.40 15.07
C ARG A 29 -16.30 -19.23 14.12
N THR A 30 -15.75 -19.52 12.94
CA THR A 30 -15.50 -18.61 11.81
C THR A 30 -16.69 -18.20 10.90
N PRO A 31 -17.99 -18.57 11.12
CA PRO A 31 -19.08 -18.04 10.28
C PRO A 31 -19.39 -16.55 10.48
N ARG A 32 -18.95 -15.92 11.57
CA ARG A 32 -19.36 -14.54 11.93
C ARG A 32 -18.50 -13.45 11.28
N THR A 33 -17.29 -13.75 10.84
CA THR A 33 -16.38 -12.79 10.20
C THR A 33 -16.72 -12.57 8.73
N SER A 34 -17.21 -13.60 8.02
CA SER A 34 -17.60 -13.48 6.61
C SER A 34 -18.72 -12.46 6.36
N GLY A 35 -19.73 -12.43 7.24
CA GLY A 35 -20.83 -11.45 7.16
C GLY A 35 -20.38 -10.00 7.40
N LEU A 36 -19.40 -9.79 8.30
CA LEU A 36 -18.83 -8.46 8.55
C LEU A 36 -17.99 -7.99 7.36
N THR A 37 -17.21 -8.88 6.75
CA THR A 37 -16.42 -8.56 5.54
C THR A 37 -17.34 -8.24 4.35
N LEU A 38 -18.46 -8.95 4.19
CA LEU A 38 -19.45 -8.63 3.16
C LEU A 38 -20.11 -7.27 3.42
N LEU A 39 -20.46 -6.97 4.68
CA LEU A 39 -21.00 -5.67 5.06
C LEU A 39 -20.01 -4.54 4.74
N LEU A 40 -18.73 -4.74 5.06
CA LEU A 40 -17.67 -3.79 4.72
C LEU A 40 -17.56 -3.59 3.19
N LEU A 41 -17.61 -4.68 2.40
CA LEU A 41 -17.59 -4.59 0.94
C LEU A 41 -18.76 -3.75 0.41
N ILE A 42 -19.98 -3.98 0.91
CA ILE A 42 -21.16 -3.20 0.54
C ILE A 42 -20.99 -1.72 0.95
N ALA A 43 -20.49 -1.46 2.16
CA ALA A 43 -20.25 -0.10 2.64
C ALA A 43 -19.24 0.64 1.75
N VAL A 44 -18.11 0.00 1.39
CA VAL A 44 -17.11 0.57 0.48
C VAL A 44 -17.72 0.84 -0.89
N ALA A 45 -18.50 -0.09 -1.44
CA ALA A 45 -19.18 0.12 -2.73
C ALA A 45 -20.12 1.33 -2.69
N ILE A 46 -20.92 1.48 -1.61
CA ILE A 46 -21.79 2.64 -1.42
C ILE A 46 -20.98 3.93 -1.38
N VAL A 47 -19.87 3.96 -0.66
CA VAL A 47 -19.01 5.15 -0.57
C VAL A 47 -18.40 5.49 -1.93
N VAL A 48 -17.83 4.52 -2.64
CA VAL A 48 -17.17 4.74 -3.94
C VAL A 48 -18.17 5.22 -5.00
N PHE A 49 -19.26 4.49 -5.22
CA PHE A 49 -20.23 4.88 -6.25
C PHE A 49 -21.02 6.12 -5.84
N GLY A 50 -21.33 6.25 -4.55
CA GLY A 50 -22.01 7.41 -4.00
C GLY A 50 -21.18 8.69 -4.12
N SER A 51 -19.88 8.63 -3.80
CA SER A 51 -19.00 9.79 -3.92
C SER A 51 -18.79 10.18 -5.38
N LEU A 52 -18.56 9.22 -6.29
CA LEU A 52 -18.39 9.53 -7.73
C LEU A 52 -19.63 10.20 -8.34
N ILE A 53 -20.84 9.71 -8.01
CA ILE A 53 -22.09 10.34 -8.44
C ILE A 53 -22.22 11.73 -7.82
N GLY A 54 -21.89 11.84 -6.53
CA GLY A 54 -21.88 13.08 -5.77
C GLY A 54 -20.98 14.14 -6.40
N GLU A 55 -19.71 13.81 -6.60
CA GLU A 55 -18.69 14.65 -7.23
C GLU A 55 -19.14 15.13 -8.61
N TYR A 56 -19.65 14.22 -9.45
CA TYR A 56 -20.19 14.59 -10.76
C TYR A 56 -21.35 15.60 -10.65
N ALA A 57 -22.32 15.33 -9.77
CA ALA A 57 -23.45 16.23 -9.52
C ALA A 57 -22.99 17.58 -8.93
N GLY A 58 -21.96 17.58 -8.09
CA GLY A 58 -21.32 18.76 -7.52
C GLY A 58 -20.67 19.63 -8.59
N VAL A 59 -19.86 19.04 -9.47
CA VAL A 59 -19.22 19.74 -10.59
C VAL A 59 -20.25 20.29 -11.59
N LYS A 60 -21.36 19.59 -11.80
CA LYS A 60 -22.49 20.07 -12.63
C LYS A 60 -23.35 21.15 -11.95
N GLY A 61 -23.13 21.43 -10.67
CA GLY A 61 -23.89 22.43 -9.91
C GLY A 61 -25.29 21.96 -9.48
N TRP A 62 -25.59 20.67 -9.56
CA TRP A 62 -26.94 20.13 -9.25
C TRP A 62 -27.28 20.11 -7.75
N LEU A 63 -26.28 20.22 -6.88
CA LEU A 63 -26.44 20.06 -5.43
C LEU A 63 -26.67 21.37 -4.66
N GLY A 64 -26.56 22.53 -5.32
CA GLY A 64 -26.68 23.83 -4.64
C GLY A 64 -25.79 23.91 -3.40
N GLY A 65 -26.35 24.27 -2.25
CA GLY A 65 -25.62 24.36 -0.97
C GLY A 65 -25.11 23.03 -0.38
N LEU A 66 -25.48 21.88 -0.95
CA LEU A 66 -25.03 20.55 -0.48
C LEU A 66 -23.71 20.10 -1.11
N TRP A 67 -23.09 20.90 -1.98
CA TRP A 67 -21.85 20.56 -2.70
C TRP A 67 -20.73 20.08 -1.76
N PHE A 68 -20.57 20.71 -0.59
CA PHE A 68 -19.51 20.33 0.36
C PHE A 68 -19.77 18.97 1.02
N TRP A 69 -21.04 18.63 1.24
CA TRP A 69 -21.43 17.43 1.98
C TRP A 69 -21.57 16.20 1.10
N LEU A 70 -22.17 16.38 -0.07
CA LEU A 70 -22.50 15.28 -0.98
C LEU A 70 -21.75 15.35 -2.30
N GLY A 71 -21.21 16.52 -2.64
CA GLY A 71 -20.62 16.84 -3.93
C GLY A 71 -19.10 16.78 -3.96
N HIS A 72 -18.50 17.74 -4.65
CA HIS A 72 -17.06 17.86 -4.86
C HIS A 72 -16.47 18.95 -3.95
N GLN A 73 -15.54 18.60 -3.05
CA GLN A 73 -14.92 19.56 -2.11
C GLN A 73 -13.92 20.51 -2.77
N GLY A 74 -13.35 20.15 -3.93
CA GLY A 74 -12.45 21.01 -4.71
C GLY A 74 -10.99 20.94 -4.27
N TRP A 75 -10.62 19.91 -3.54
CA TRP A 75 -9.25 19.66 -3.10
C TRP A 75 -8.76 18.36 -3.70
N GLU A 76 -7.73 18.45 -4.54
CA GLU A 76 -7.09 17.27 -5.14
C GLU A 76 -6.74 16.23 -4.05
N TYR A 77 -7.13 14.98 -4.30
CA TYR A 77 -7.03 13.81 -3.39
C TYR A 77 -8.03 13.80 -2.22
N LEU A 78 -8.73 14.91 -1.96
CA LEU A 78 -9.82 15.02 -0.98
C LEU A 78 -11.09 15.56 -1.66
N ASP A 79 -11.37 15.07 -2.86
CA ASP A 79 -12.44 15.58 -3.73
C ASP A 79 -13.84 15.17 -3.23
N LEU A 80 -13.96 14.01 -2.60
CA LEU A 80 -15.22 13.44 -2.14
C LEU A 80 -15.91 14.28 -1.06
N GLY A 81 -17.22 14.48 -1.17
CA GLY A 81 -18.03 15.22 -0.19
C GLY A 81 -17.89 14.72 1.25
N ARG A 82 -18.10 15.61 2.22
CA ARG A 82 -17.85 15.36 3.66
C ARG A 82 -18.58 14.13 4.21
N LEU A 83 -19.81 13.87 3.76
CA LEU A 83 -20.56 12.67 4.18
C LEU A 83 -19.82 11.40 3.78
N TRP A 84 -19.36 11.33 2.53
CA TRP A 84 -18.62 10.18 2.00
C TRP A 84 -17.31 9.97 2.76
N GLN A 85 -16.65 11.07 3.16
CA GLN A 85 -15.43 11.01 3.96
C GLN A 85 -15.68 10.45 5.35
N PHE A 86 -16.76 10.85 6.02
CA PHE A 86 -17.16 10.26 7.30
C PHE A 86 -17.48 8.77 7.17
N LEU A 87 -18.23 8.39 6.13
CA LEU A 87 -18.56 6.98 5.89
C LEU A 87 -17.30 6.15 5.60
N LEU A 88 -16.31 6.70 4.88
CA LEU A 88 -15.03 6.06 4.64
C LEU A 88 -14.25 5.88 5.95
N VAL A 89 -14.14 6.91 6.79
CA VAL A 89 -13.51 6.82 8.11
C VAL A 89 -14.17 5.73 8.97
N ILE A 90 -15.51 5.73 9.02
CA ILE A 90 -16.28 4.69 9.75
C ILE A 90 -15.98 3.31 9.16
N GLY A 91 -15.95 3.16 7.84
CA GLY A 91 -15.60 1.91 7.16
C GLY A 91 -14.20 1.41 7.50
N LEU A 92 -13.20 2.30 7.53
CA LEU A 92 -11.83 1.95 7.90
C LEU A 92 -11.70 1.54 9.38
N PHE A 93 -12.38 2.24 10.30
CA PHE A 93 -12.43 1.80 11.71
C PHE A 93 -13.19 0.49 11.87
N PHE A 94 -14.26 0.28 11.11
CA PHE A 94 -14.97 -0.99 11.08
C PHE A 94 -14.09 -2.14 10.57
N TRP A 95 -13.24 -1.88 9.57
CA TRP A 95 -12.21 -2.82 9.12
C TRP A 95 -11.21 -3.16 10.24
N VAL A 96 -10.73 -2.17 10.99
CA VAL A 96 -9.86 -2.43 12.16
C VAL A 96 -10.57 -3.27 13.22
N VAL A 97 -11.87 -3.08 13.45
CA VAL A 97 -12.66 -3.93 14.36
C VAL A 97 -12.70 -5.38 13.86
N ILE A 98 -12.83 -5.61 12.55
CA ILE A 98 -12.77 -6.96 11.98
C ILE A 98 -11.40 -7.59 12.24
N LEU A 99 -10.31 -6.85 12.00
CA LEU A 99 -8.94 -7.30 12.29
C LEU A 99 -8.74 -7.61 13.77
N LEU A 100 -9.15 -6.71 14.67
CA LEU A 100 -9.05 -6.90 16.10
C LEU A 100 -9.79 -8.17 16.55
N ARG A 101 -10.98 -8.44 16.00
CA ARG A 101 -11.72 -9.67 16.31
C ARG A 101 -10.98 -10.91 15.83
N GLY A 102 -10.44 -10.88 14.61
CA GLY A 102 -9.66 -11.99 14.04
C GLY A 102 -8.36 -12.27 14.78
N LEU A 103 -7.68 -11.23 15.24
CA LEU A 103 -6.38 -11.33 15.93
C LEU A 103 -6.50 -11.39 17.46
N SER A 104 -7.68 -11.18 18.03
CA SER A 104 -7.88 -11.05 19.48
C SER A 104 -7.33 -12.21 20.31
N GLY A 105 -7.41 -13.44 19.81
CA GLY A 105 -6.85 -14.61 20.49
C GLY A 105 -5.34 -14.54 20.62
N VAL A 106 -4.67 -14.11 19.55
CA VAL A 106 -3.20 -13.98 19.46
C VAL A 106 -2.72 -12.77 20.26
N LEU A 107 -3.36 -11.61 20.08
CA LEU A 107 -2.98 -10.36 20.72
C LEU A 107 -3.02 -10.44 22.25
N ARG A 108 -3.94 -11.23 22.81
CA ARG A 108 -4.04 -11.45 24.27
C ARG A 108 -2.89 -12.27 24.85
N GLN A 109 -2.21 -13.07 24.03
CA GLN A 109 -1.15 -13.97 24.45
C GLN A 109 0.25 -13.42 24.16
N GLN A 110 0.34 -12.42 23.28
CA GLN A 110 1.59 -11.88 22.77
C GLN A 110 1.93 -10.54 23.43
N HIS A 111 3.22 -10.27 23.61
CA HIS A 111 3.71 -9.01 24.15
C HIS A 111 3.46 -7.86 23.15
N PHE A 112 3.17 -6.65 23.66
CA PHE A 112 2.86 -5.47 22.85
C PHE A 112 3.97 -5.06 21.86
N GLY A 113 5.20 -5.50 22.10
CA GLY A 113 6.35 -5.26 21.23
C GLY A 113 6.56 -6.31 20.12
N ASN A 114 5.75 -7.38 20.10
CA ASN A 114 5.89 -8.48 19.15
C ASN A 114 5.15 -8.19 17.84
N MET A 115 5.44 -9.03 16.84
CA MET A 115 4.98 -8.84 15.47
C MET A 115 3.46 -8.70 15.30
N PRO A 116 2.60 -9.48 16.00
CA PRO A 116 1.14 -9.33 15.88
C PRO A 116 0.63 -7.96 16.32
N TRP A 117 1.25 -7.39 17.36
CA TRP A 117 0.91 -6.05 17.82
C TRP A 117 1.44 -4.97 16.88
N MET A 118 2.66 -5.13 16.34
CA MET A 118 3.17 -4.21 15.31
C MET A 118 2.25 -4.15 14.10
N PHE A 119 1.77 -5.32 13.63
CA PHE A 119 0.79 -5.40 12.55
C PHE A 119 -0.51 -4.68 12.90
N PHE A 120 -1.03 -4.90 14.11
CA PHE A 120 -2.26 -4.25 14.56
C PHE A 120 -2.11 -2.72 14.70
N TYR A 121 -0.99 -2.23 15.22
CA TYR A 121 -0.73 -0.79 15.34
C TYR A 121 -0.61 -0.13 13.97
N ALA A 122 0.11 -0.74 13.03
CA ALA A 122 0.21 -0.23 11.67
C ALA A 122 -1.18 -0.20 10.99
N ALA A 123 -2.00 -1.23 11.19
CA ALA A 123 -3.38 -1.25 10.69
C ALA A 123 -4.26 -0.16 11.33
N LEU A 124 -4.11 0.11 12.63
CA LEU A 124 -4.87 1.15 13.34
C LEU A 124 -4.47 2.57 12.91
N ALA A 125 -3.21 2.78 12.52
CA ALA A 125 -2.73 4.07 12.04
C ALA A 125 -3.47 4.51 10.76
N ILE A 126 -3.84 3.58 9.88
CA ILE A 126 -4.54 3.87 8.61
C ILE A 126 -5.82 4.70 8.84
N PRO A 127 -6.87 4.24 9.56
CA PRO A 127 -8.04 5.08 9.80
C PRO A 127 -7.74 6.34 10.62
N ALA A 128 -6.80 6.26 11.58
CA ALA A 128 -6.51 7.37 12.47
C ALA A 128 -5.97 8.59 11.70
N PHE A 129 -5.04 8.38 10.77
CA PHE A 129 -4.44 9.46 10.00
C PHE A 129 -5.33 9.90 8.83
N TYR A 130 -6.12 9.01 8.22
CA TYR A 130 -7.13 9.45 7.26
C TYR A 130 -8.16 10.41 7.89
N ALA A 131 -8.55 10.15 9.15
CA ALA A 131 -9.50 10.99 9.88
C ALA A 131 -9.00 12.43 10.12
N VAL A 132 -7.68 12.69 10.07
CA VAL A 132 -7.12 14.04 10.16
C VAL A 132 -7.60 14.92 9.00
N GLY A 133 -7.87 14.34 7.83
CA GLY A 133 -8.48 15.04 6.70
C GLY A 133 -9.88 15.61 7.00
N LEU A 134 -10.50 15.25 8.12
CA LEU A 134 -11.75 15.84 8.59
C LEU A 134 -11.60 17.28 9.09
N LEU A 135 -10.36 17.73 9.32
CA LEU A 135 -10.04 19.08 9.79
C LEU A 135 -10.06 20.14 8.68
N THR A 136 -10.10 19.72 7.40
CA THR A 136 -10.31 20.65 6.29
C THR A 136 -11.74 21.19 6.31
N GLY A 137 -11.94 22.42 5.83
CA GLY A 137 -13.27 23.03 5.82
C GLY A 137 -13.44 24.12 4.77
N PRO A 138 -14.69 24.40 4.33
CA PRO A 138 -14.95 25.31 3.23
C PRO A 138 -14.72 26.79 3.59
N ARG A 139 -14.63 27.09 4.89
CA ARG A 139 -14.36 28.44 5.43
C ARG A 139 -12.94 28.60 5.95
N ALA A 140 -12.14 27.53 5.97
CA ALA A 140 -10.74 27.61 6.36
C ALA A 140 -9.92 28.22 5.21
N GLY A 141 -8.85 28.95 5.55
CA GLY A 141 -7.95 29.53 4.55
C GLY A 141 -7.20 28.44 3.77
N PHE A 142 -6.75 28.77 2.56
CA PHE A 142 -6.03 27.84 1.68
C PHE A 142 -4.87 27.15 2.39
N VAL A 143 -4.00 27.92 3.05
CA VAL A 143 -2.81 27.41 3.76
C VAL A 143 -3.17 26.36 4.83
N ILE A 144 -4.27 26.56 5.54
CA ILE A 144 -4.72 25.64 6.61
C ILE A 144 -5.28 24.35 6.00
N ASN A 145 -6.09 24.47 4.95
CA ASN A 145 -6.63 23.30 4.27
C ASN A 145 -5.52 22.50 3.59
N ASP A 146 -4.58 23.17 2.94
CA ASP A 146 -3.45 22.54 2.27
C ASP A 146 -2.52 21.82 3.26
N PHE A 147 -2.27 22.42 4.43
CA PHE A 147 -1.58 21.76 5.54
C PHE A 147 -2.24 20.43 5.91
N TRP A 148 -3.54 20.42 6.24
CA TRP A 148 -4.24 19.19 6.62
C TRP A 148 -4.44 18.21 5.46
N ARG A 149 -4.49 18.70 4.22
CA ARG A 149 -4.54 17.87 3.03
C ARG A 149 -3.29 17.00 2.92
N PHE A 150 -2.11 17.57 3.12
CA PHE A 150 -0.85 16.79 3.05
C PHE A 150 -0.63 15.85 4.23
N TRP A 151 -1.33 16.01 5.36
CA TRP A 151 -1.41 14.94 6.36
C TRP A 151 -2.11 13.69 5.83
N VAL A 152 -3.01 13.83 4.86
CA VAL A 152 -3.65 12.67 4.21
C VAL A 152 -2.87 12.24 2.97
N VAL A 153 -2.42 13.18 2.14
CA VAL A 153 -1.76 12.82 0.87
C VAL A 153 -0.35 12.30 1.09
N HIS A 154 0.45 12.96 1.91
CA HIS A 154 1.81 12.52 2.23
C HIS A 154 1.78 11.53 3.38
N LEU A 155 1.41 11.98 4.57
CA LEU A 155 1.63 11.19 5.78
C LEU A 155 0.80 9.90 5.80
N TRP A 156 -0.49 9.97 5.47
CA TRP A 156 -1.34 8.78 5.47
C TRP A 156 -0.98 7.79 4.36
N VAL A 157 -0.73 8.25 3.12
CA VAL A 157 -0.37 7.35 2.01
C VAL A 157 1.09 6.91 2.08
N GLU A 158 2.02 7.85 2.12
CA GLU A 158 3.45 7.57 2.00
C GLU A 158 4.03 6.99 3.30
N ASP A 159 3.73 7.57 4.46
CA ASP A 159 4.35 7.13 5.72
C ASP A 159 3.64 5.88 6.28
N PHE A 160 2.33 5.97 6.52
CA PHE A 160 1.61 4.90 7.24
C PHE A 160 1.25 3.69 6.38
N LEU A 161 0.94 3.84 5.08
CA LEU A 161 0.73 2.65 4.23
C LEU A 161 2.05 1.96 3.93
N GLU A 162 3.18 2.67 3.81
CA GLU A 162 4.48 2.03 3.65
C GLU A 162 4.87 1.26 4.91
N LEU A 163 4.72 1.86 6.09
CA LEU A 163 4.94 1.15 7.35
C LEU A 163 4.06 -0.10 7.45
N PHE A 164 2.77 0.00 7.14
CA PHE A 164 1.86 -1.15 7.12
C PHE A 164 2.33 -2.22 6.14
N THR A 165 2.86 -1.80 5.00
CA THR A 165 3.42 -2.68 3.98
C THR A 165 4.64 -3.43 4.49
N THR A 166 5.62 -2.73 5.04
CA THR A 166 6.84 -3.34 5.60
C THR A 166 6.47 -4.36 6.65
N VAL A 167 5.57 -4.00 7.57
CA VAL A 167 5.12 -4.89 8.63
C VAL A 167 4.39 -6.12 8.06
N MET A 168 3.49 -5.95 7.09
CA MET A 168 2.77 -7.05 6.45
C MET A 168 3.72 -8.01 5.73
N VAL A 169 4.62 -7.49 4.90
CA VAL A 169 5.58 -8.30 4.12
C VAL A 169 6.53 -9.05 5.06
N ALA A 170 7.08 -8.36 6.07
CA ALA A 170 7.92 -8.98 7.09
C ALA A 170 7.16 -10.09 7.83
N TYR A 171 5.90 -9.85 8.21
CA TYR A 171 5.03 -10.84 8.85
C TYR A 171 4.83 -12.08 7.98
N MET A 172 4.52 -11.88 6.69
CA MET A 172 4.36 -12.99 5.74
C MET A 172 5.63 -13.82 5.61
N PHE A 173 6.81 -13.20 5.58
CA PHE A 173 8.07 -13.94 5.46
C PHE A 173 8.43 -14.73 6.72
N VAL A 174 8.10 -14.21 7.90
CA VAL A 174 8.23 -14.96 9.15
C VAL A 174 7.30 -16.18 9.15
N LEU A 175 6.05 -16.02 8.71
CA LEU A 175 5.10 -17.13 8.57
C LEU A 175 5.56 -18.18 7.56
N LEU A 176 6.20 -17.76 6.46
CA LEU A 176 6.74 -18.65 5.44
C LEU A 176 8.07 -19.31 5.85
N GLY A 177 8.62 -18.97 7.03
CA GLY A 177 9.89 -19.51 7.54
C GLY A 177 11.13 -18.99 6.82
N VAL A 178 11.00 -17.91 6.04
CA VAL A 178 12.10 -17.31 5.25
C VAL A 178 13.00 -16.44 6.12
N VAL A 179 12.41 -15.74 7.10
CA VAL A 179 13.12 -14.80 7.98
C VAL A 179 12.81 -15.13 9.45
N ARG A 180 13.80 -14.96 10.34
CA ARG A 180 13.61 -15.10 11.78
C ARG A 180 12.84 -13.89 12.33
N GLU A 181 11.89 -14.12 13.23
CA GLU A 181 11.06 -13.06 13.83
C GLU A 181 11.90 -11.92 14.42
N ALA A 182 12.98 -12.22 15.14
CA ALA A 182 13.85 -11.19 15.73
C ALA A 182 14.50 -10.27 14.68
N THR A 183 14.84 -10.79 13.50
CA THR A 183 15.39 -9.98 12.40
C THR A 183 14.30 -9.09 11.83
N ALA A 184 13.13 -9.67 11.55
CA ALA A 184 12.00 -8.93 11.02
C ALA A 184 11.52 -7.81 11.95
N LEU A 185 11.49 -8.05 13.27
CA LEU A 185 11.17 -7.02 14.27
C LEU A 185 12.20 -5.88 14.27
N ARG A 186 13.49 -6.19 14.19
CA ARG A 186 14.54 -5.14 14.13
C ARG A 186 14.37 -4.25 12.90
N VAL A 187 14.06 -4.86 11.75
CA VAL A 187 13.77 -4.12 10.52
C VAL A 187 12.55 -3.23 10.72
N ILE A 188 11.42 -3.77 11.21
CA ILE A 188 10.21 -2.99 11.48
C ILE A 188 10.48 -1.81 12.42
N TYR A 189 11.19 -2.00 13.53
CA TYR A 189 11.50 -0.89 14.44
C TYR A 189 12.44 0.14 13.84
N LEU A 190 13.44 -0.29 13.07
CA LEU A 190 14.30 0.62 12.33
C LEU A 190 13.48 1.44 11.33
N ASP A 191 12.57 0.78 10.61
CA ASP A 191 11.65 1.39 9.65
C ASP A 191 10.82 2.47 10.34
N ILE A 192 10.13 2.13 11.43
CA ILE A 192 9.34 3.07 12.24
C ILE A 192 10.16 4.32 12.61
N ILE A 193 11.41 4.14 13.05
CA ILE A 193 12.27 5.26 13.46
C ILE A 193 12.62 6.14 12.26
N LEU A 194 13.05 5.53 11.14
CA LEU A 194 13.50 6.26 9.96
C LEU A 194 12.35 6.99 9.27
N TYR A 195 11.21 6.32 9.12
CA TYR A 195 9.99 6.90 8.57
C TYR A 195 9.40 7.99 9.46
N SER A 196 9.37 7.78 10.79
CA SER A 196 8.91 8.84 11.71
C SER A 196 9.82 10.07 11.72
N LEU A 197 11.14 9.87 11.55
CA LEU A 197 12.09 10.98 11.52
C LEU A 197 12.00 11.74 10.19
N GLY A 198 11.99 11.00 9.08
CA GLY A 198 11.91 11.55 7.72
C GLY A 198 10.51 12.02 7.37
N GLY A 199 9.56 11.10 7.19
CA GLY A 199 8.21 11.32 6.64
C GLY A 199 7.34 12.31 7.41
N VAL A 200 7.32 12.22 8.75
CA VAL A 200 6.46 13.09 9.58
C VAL A 200 6.81 14.56 9.42
N ILE A 201 8.10 14.91 9.53
CA ILE A 201 8.54 16.30 9.39
C ILE A 201 8.75 16.65 7.92
N GLY A 202 9.19 15.68 7.12
CA GLY A 202 9.44 15.78 5.68
C GLY A 202 8.20 16.10 4.86
N THR A 203 7.00 15.78 5.36
CA THR A 203 5.70 16.25 4.83
C THR A 203 5.70 17.75 4.50
N MET A 204 6.49 18.56 5.20
CA MET A 204 6.63 20.00 4.94
C MET A 204 7.22 20.34 3.56
N HIS A 205 7.81 19.39 2.82
CA HIS A 205 8.27 19.62 1.46
C HIS A 205 7.15 19.96 0.45
N HIS A 206 5.91 19.65 0.80
CA HIS A 206 4.72 20.07 0.06
C HIS A 206 4.29 21.50 0.37
N LEU A 207 4.82 22.08 1.44
CA LEU A 207 4.40 23.36 1.99
C LEU A 207 5.38 24.50 1.65
N TYR A 208 6.44 24.22 0.89
CA TYR A 208 7.49 25.20 0.54
C TYR A 208 6.94 26.53 0.04
N PHE A 209 5.92 26.48 -0.83
CA PHE A 209 5.41 27.65 -1.55
C PHE A 209 3.91 27.87 -1.37
N SER A 210 3.28 27.19 -0.40
CA SER A 210 1.83 27.31 -0.14
C SER A 210 1.47 28.44 0.82
N GLY A 211 2.43 29.30 1.19
CA GLY A 211 2.23 30.45 2.09
C GLY A 211 2.54 30.17 3.57
N THR A 212 3.28 29.10 3.85
CA THR A 212 3.74 28.76 5.21
C THR A 212 5.00 29.53 5.62
N PRO A 213 5.33 29.61 6.93
CA PRO A 213 6.57 30.24 7.39
C PRO A 213 7.81 29.55 6.81
N VAL A 214 8.86 30.33 6.54
CA VAL A 214 10.14 29.85 5.94
C VAL A 214 10.78 28.67 6.69
N ALA A 215 10.49 28.50 7.98
CA ALA A 215 10.92 27.33 8.75
C ALA A 215 10.47 26.00 8.12
N HIS A 216 9.29 25.94 7.50
CA HIS A 216 8.79 24.74 6.81
C HIS A 216 9.66 24.36 5.62
N LEU A 217 10.25 25.35 4.93
CA LEU A 217 11.20 25.08 3.85
C LEU A 217 12.46 24.40 4.37
N ALA A 218 13.02 24.89 5.48
CA ALA A 218 14.20 24.28 6.10
C ALA A 218 13.91 22.86 6.62
N PHE A 219 12.80 22.68 7.33
CA PHE A 219 12.41 21.38 7.87
C PHE A 219 12.04 20.39 6.77
N GLY A 220 11.17 20.78 5.83
CA GLY A 220 10.80 19.96 4.70
C GLY A 220 12.02 19.45 3.96
N ALA A 221 12.92 20.35 3.54
CA ALA A 221 14.12 19.96 2.79
C ALA A 221 15.06 19.03 3.56
N THR A 222 15.23 19.25 4.86
CA THR A 222 16.16 18.46 5.68
C THR A 222 15.61 17.06 5.93
N PHE A 223 14.35 16.96 6.35
CA PHE A 223 13.77 15.70 6.78
C PHE A 223 13.27 14.85 5.60
N SER A 224 12.75 15.45 4.53
CA SER A 224 12.40 14.69 3.32
C SER A 224 13.64 14.15 2.59
N ALA A 225 14.80 14.80 2.72
CA ALA A 225 16.05 14.23 2.23
C ALA A 225 16.46 12.96 3.00
N MET A 226 16.09 12.85 4.29
CA MET A 226 16.34 11.65 5.09
C MET A 226 15.43 10.49 4.69
N GLU A 227 14.28 10.74 4.06
CA GLU A 227 13.37 9.68 3.57
C GLU A 227 14.05 8.79 2.52
N VAL A 228 15.07 9.28 1.81
CA VAL A 228 15.87 8.45 0.88
C VAL A 228 16.60 7.30 1.58
N ILE A 229 16.91 7.43 2.88
CA ILE A 229 17.64 6.42 3.65
C ILE A 229 16.83 5.13 3.77
N PRO A 230 15.59 5.12 4.33
CA PRO A 230 14.76 3.92 4.35
C PRO A 230 14.48 3.37 2.95
N LEU A 231 14.24 4.22 1.94
CA LEU A 231 14.01 3.76 0.56
C LEU A 231 15.19 2.92 0.02
N LEU A 232 16.43 3.34 0.28
CA LEU A 232 17.63 2.57 -0.10
C LEU A 232 17.72 1.24 0.65
N LEU A 233 17.40 1.24 1.95
CA LEU A 233 17.42 0.03 2.78
C LEU A 233 16.37 -0.98 2.31
N LEU A 234 15.16 -0.55 1.99
CA LEU A 234 14.09 -1.40 1.46
C LEU A 234 14.48 -2.06 0.13
N THR A 235 15.21 -1.36 -0.75
CA THR A 235 15.71 -1.95 -2.00
C THR A 235 16.80 -3.00 -1.75
N LEU A 236 17.70 -2.76 -0.78
CA LEU A 236 18.72 -3.74 -0.38
C LEU A 236 18.08 -4.98 0.27
N GLU A 237 17.04 -4.78 1.07
CA GLU A 237 16.26 -5.85 1.67
C GLU A 237 15.49 -6.65 0.60
N ALA A 238 14.83 -5.99 -0.33
CA ALA A 238 14.18 -6.63 -1.48
C ALA A 238 15.15 -7.52 -2.26
N TRP A 239 16.39 -7.06 -2.48
CA TRP A 239 17.44 -7.87 -3.09
C TRP A 239 17.85 -9.09 -2.25
N GLY A 240 17.95 -8.91 -0.94
CA GLY A 240 18.16 -10.01 0.01
C GLY A 240 17.03 -11.04 -0.05
N PHE A 241 15.77 -10.58 -0.16
CA PHE A 241 14.57 -11.43 -0.24
C PHE A 241 14.52 -12.22 -1.54
N ILE A 242 14.87 -11.62 -2.68
CA ILE A 242 14.99 -12.33 -3.97
C ILE A 242 15.99 -13.47 -3.85
N ARG A 243 17.17 -13.20 -3.30
CA ARG A 243 18.24 -14.21 -3.14
C ARG A 243 17.87 -15.31 -2.16
N ALA A 244 17.18 -15.00 -1.07
CA ALA A 244 16.69 -15.99 -0.12
C ALA A 244 15.63 -16.90 -0.77
N GLY A 245 14.79 -16.29 -1.61
CA GLY A 245 13.81 -17.00 -2.41
C GLY A 245 14.42 -17.94 -3.45
N GLU A 246 15.40 -17.48 -4.22
CA GLU A 246 16.10 -18.32 -5.20
C GLU A 246 16.85 -19.51 -4.58
N LYS A 247 17.33 -19.35 -3.34
CA LYS A 247 18.03 -20.42 -2.60
C LYS A 247 17.09 -21.46 -2.00
N THR A 248 15.80 -21.17 -1.88
CA THR A 248 14.80 -22.06 -1.27
C THR A 248 13.95 -22.67 -2.38
N THR A 249 14.49 -23.70 -3.04
CA THR A 249 13.81 -24.55 -4.03
C THR A 249 12.75 -25.45 -3.36
N SER A 250 11.74 -24.85 -2.75
CA SER A 250 10.55 -25.54 -2.27
C SER A 250 9.40 -25.33 -3.24
N ASP A 251 8.62 -26.37 -3.51
CA ASP A 251 7.41 -26.31 -4.36
C ASP A 251 6.42 -25.21 -3.94
N SER A 252 6.42 -24.82 -2.65
CA SER A 252 5.59 -23.74 -2.12
C SER A 252 5.94 -22.36 -2.67
N MET A 253 7.21 -22.11 -3.02
CA MET A 253 7.66 -20.83 -3.56
C MET A 253 7.34 -20.66 -5.04
N HIS A 254 7.29 -21.76 -5.79
CA HIS A 254 6.77 -21.75 -7.16
C HIS A 254 5.29 -21.35 -7.21
N LEU A 255 4.52 -21.68 -6.16
CA LEU A 255 3.09 -21.34 -6.06
C LEU A 255 2.85 -19.83 -6.05
N HIS A 256 3.74 -19.05 -5.42
CA HIS A 256 3.60 -17.60 -5.21
C HIS A 256 4.57 -16.77 -6.05
N ARG A 257 5.22 -17.38 -7.04
CA ARG A 257 6.24 -16.74 -7.88
C ARG A 257 5.85 -15.32 -8.30
N TRP A 258 4.70 -15.14 -8.94
CA TRP A 258 4.30 -13.82 -9.47
C TRP A 258 3.98 -12.80 -8.39
N ALA A 259 3.39 -13.21 -7.25
CA ALA A 259 3.21 -12.32 -6.11
C ALA A 259 4.56 -11.78 -5.62
N ILE A 260 5.58 -12.64 -5.51
CA ILE A 260 6.94 -12.25 -5.15
C ILE A 260 7.52 -11.29 -6.20
N TRP A 261 7.38 -11.57 -7.51
CA TRP A 261 7.87 -10.66 -8.56
C TRP A 261 7.24 -9.27 -8.49
N PHE A 262 5.96 -9.15 -8.14
CA PHE A 262 5.34 -7.85 -7.89
C PHE A 262 5.95 -7.14 -6.67
N LEU A 263 6.24 -7.85 -5.58
CA LEU A 263 6.97 -7.28 -4.43
C LEU A 263 8.40 -6.85 -4.80
N VAL A 264 9.05 -7.55 -5.72
CA VAL A 264 10.35 -7.12 -6.28
C VAL A 264 10.20 -5.81 -7.06
N ALA A 265 9.18 -5.70 -7.90
CA ALA A 265 8.90 -4.47 -8.63
C ALA A 265 8.65 -3.28 -7.70
N VAL A 266 7.95 -3.50 -6.57
CA VAL A 266 7.81 -2.49 -5.50
C VAL A 266 9.17 -1.96 -5.08
N GLY A 267 10.13 -2.82 -4.71
CA GLY A 267 11.45 -2.39 -4.28
C GLY A 267 12.25 -1.62 -5.34
N VAL A 268 12.09 -1.96 -6.62
CA VAL A 268 12.73 -1.25 -7.75
C VAL A 268 12.10 0.13 -7.96
N TRP A 269 10.77 0.20 -7.99
CA TRP A 269 10.05 1.46 -8.17
C TRP A 269 10.11 2.34 -6.93
N ASN A 270 10.31 1.78 -5.74
CA ASN A 270 10.53 2.58 -4.55
C ASN A 270 11.83 3.37 -4.65
N PHE A 271 12.91 2.69 -5.05
CA PHE A 271 14.18 3.37 -5.32
C PHE A 271 14.08 4.38 -6.46
N LEU A 272 13.52 3.97 -7.62
CA LEU A 272 13.54 4.82 -8.82
C LEU A 272 12.47 5.92 -8.79
N GLY A 273 11.25 5.56 -8.45
CA GLY A 273 10.09 6.46 -8.44
C GLY A 273 10.05 7.37 -7.22
N ALA A 274 10.06 6.81 -6.01
CA ALA A 274 10.07 7.60 -4.79
C ALA A 274 11.45 8.20 -4.52
N GLY A 275 12.51 7.39 -4.56
CA GLY A 275 13.88 7.82 -4.26
C GLY A 275 14.45 8.79 -5.31
N VAL A 276 14.70 8.33 -6.53
CA VAL A 276 15.40 9.14 -7.56
C VAL A 276 14.51 10.26 -8.09
N PHE A 277 13.30 9.96 -8.57
CA PHE A 277 12.42 10.99 -9.14
C PHE A 277 11.78 11.88 -8.08
N GLY A 278 11.49 11.39 -6.87
CA GLY A 278 11.04 12.24 -5.78
C GLY A 278 12.14 13.18 -5.31
N PHE A 279 13.36 12.68 -5.10
CA PHE A 279 14.47 13.54 -4.70
C PHE A 279 14.83 14.59 -5.76
N LEU A 280 14.69 14.26 -7.06
CA LEU A 280 14.90 15.22 -8.15
C LEU A 280 14.08 16.50 -7.98
N ILE A 281 12.85 16.40 -7.50
CA ILE A 281 11.93 17.53 -7.34
C ILE A 281 11.87 18.06 -5.89
N ASN A 282 12.60 17.43 -4.97
CA ASN A 282 12.53 17.74 -3.54
C ASN A 282 13.36 18.95 -3.12
N LEU A 283 14.49 19.23 -3.77
CA LEU A 283 15.35 20.34 -3.38
C LEU A 283 14.58 21.66 -3.55
N PRO A 284 14.50 22.54 -2.53
CA PRO A 284 13.74 23.80 -2.65
C PRO A 284 14.13 24.65 -3.85
N VAL A 285 15.41 24.67 -4.21
CA VAL A 285 15.91 25.41 -5.39
C VAL A 285 15.39 24.86 -6.72
N VAL A 286 15.15 23.54 -6.82
CA VAL A 286 14.57 22.90 -8.00
C VAL A 286 13.05 23.04 -7.97
N SER A 287 12.45 22.69 -6.83
CA SER A 287 11.00 22.76 -6.59
C SER A 287 10.45 24.16 -6.86
N TYR A 288 11.20 25.22 -6.57
CA TYR A 288 10.81 26.60 -6.87
C TYR A 288 10.40 26.82 -8.34
N TYR A 289 11.01 26.09 -9.28
CA TYR A 289 10.70 26.19 -10.71
C TYR A 289 9.87 25.00 -11.22
N GLU A 290 10.07 23.81 -10.65
CA GLU A 290 9.43 22.58 -11.11
C GLU A 290 8.01 22.39 -10.57
N ILE A 291 7.67 22.95 -9.41
CA ILE A 291 6.44 22.60 -8.68
C ILE A 291 5.20 22.57 -9.59
N GLY A 292 4.50 21.44 -9.63
CA GLY A 292 3.29 21.27 -10.45
C GLY A 292 3.54 21.10 -11.95
N THR A 293 4.76 20.78 -12.38
CA THR A 293 5.05 20.40 -13.78
C THR A 293 4.91 18.89 -13.99
N ALA A 294 5.19 18.40 -15.18
CA ALA A 294 5.16 16.98 -15.51
C ALA A 294 6.23 16.15 -14.76
N LEU A 295 7.26 16.75 -14.14
CA LEU A 295 8.17 15.99 -13.26
C LEU A 295 7.46 15.56 -11.96
N THR A 296 6.58 16.40 -11.40
CA THR A 296 5.68 16.02 -10.30
C THR A 296 4.80 14.84 -10.73
N ALA A 297 4.21 14.87 -11.93
CA ALA A 297 3.42 13.76 -12.45
C ALA A 297 4.28 12.50 -12.71
N ASN A 298 5.53 12.66 -13.17
CA ASN A 298 6.48 11.57 -13.37
C ASN A 298 6.76 10.85 -12.04
N HIS A 299 7.18 11.59 -11.02
CA HIS A 299 7.35 11.06 -9.67
C HIS A 299 6.05 10.43 -9.16
N GLY A 300 4.92 11.15 -9.26
CA GLY A 300 3.62 10.67 -8.79
C GLY A 300 3.20 9.32 -9.38
N HIS A 301 3.32 9.11 -10.70
CA HIS A 301 2.98 7.81 -11.29
C HIS A 301 3.99 6.72 -10.90
N THR A 302 5.28 7.03 -10.94
CA THR A 302 6.34 6.04 -10.67
C THR A 302 6.38 5.61 -9.21
N ALA A 303 6.08 6.51 -8.26
CA ALA A 303 5.91 6.19 -6.85
C ALA A 303 4.54 5.55 -6.58
N MET A 304 3.43 6.21 -6.94
CA MET A 304 2.09 5.73 -6.61
C MET A 304 1.78 4.37 -7.25
N MET A 305 1.92 4.24 -8.57
CA MET A 305 1.63 2.97 -9.23
C MET A 305 2.76 1.96 -9.01
N GLY A 306 4.02 2.40 -9.08
CA GLY A 306 5.16 1.51 -8.96
C GLY A 306 5.33 0.88 -7.58
N VAL A 307 4.96 1.59 -6.51
CA VAL A 307 5.00 1.10 -5.12
C VAL A 307 3.60 0.67 -4.67
N TYR A 308 2.71 1.65 -4.47
CA TYR A 308 1.37 1.43 -3.91
C TYR A 308 0.37 0.78 -4.88
N GLY A 309 0.68 0.70 -6.17
CA GLY A 309 -0.07 -0.09 -7.14
C GLY A 309 0.42 -1.53 -7.24
N MET A 310 1.73 -1.73 -7.37
CA MET A 310 2.34 -3.07 -7.49
C MET A 310 2.18 -3.90 -6.22
N LEU A 311 2.27 -3.28 -5.05
CA LEU A 311 2.13 -3.96 -3.77
C LEU A 311 0.77 -4.65 -3.59
N PRO A 312 -0.38 -3.94 -3.63
CA PRO A 312 -1.68 -4.58 -3.46
C PRO A 312 -1.95 -5.57 -4.57
N ILE A 313 -1.39 -5.39 -5.78
CA ILE A 313 -1.45 -6.42 -6.83
C ILE A 313 -0.70 -7.68 -6.40
N GLY A 314 0.50 -7.56 -5.84
CA GLY A 314 1.26 -8.69 -5.29
C GLY A 314 0.50 -9.43 -4.20
N LEU A 315 -0.06 -8.69 -3.21
CA LEU A 315 -0.88 -9.26 -2.14
C LEU A 315 -2.18 -9.89 -2.69
N MET A 316 -2.82 -9.24 -3.66
CA MET A 316 -4.01 -9.75 -4.33
C MET A 316 -3.71 -11.06 -5.05
N LEU A 317 -2.62 -11.15 -5.81
CA LEU A 317 -2.21 -12.39 -6.49
C LEU A 317 -1.92 -13.50 -5.48
N PHE A 318 -1.32 -13.16 -4.33
CA PHE A 318 -1.12 -14.11 -3.23
C PHE A 318 -2.46 -14.67 -2.73
N CYS A 319 -3.46 -13.82 -2.46
CA CYS A 319 -4.80 -14.24 -2.05
C CYS A 319 -5.53 -15.03 -3.16
N LEU A 320 -5.55 -14.53 -4.39
CA LEU A 320 -6.21 -15.15 -5.54
C LEU A 320 -5.67 -16.55 -5.81
N ARG A 321 -4.38 -16.79 -5.55
CA ARG A 321 -3.77 -18.11 -5.71
C ARG A 321 -4.40 -19.16 -4.80
N TYR A 322 -4.82 -18.78 -3.60
CA TYR A 322 -5.50 -19.67 -2.66
C TYR A 322 -7.01 -19.79 -2.93
N LEU A 323 -7.63 -18.70 -3.41
CA LEU A 323 -9.07 -18.65 -3.67
C LEU A 323 -9.47 -19.38 -4.95
N THR A 324 -8.57 -19.49 -5.93
CA THR A 324 -8.86 -20.14 -7.23
C THR A 324 -8.49 -21.62 -7.20
N GLN A 325 -9.28 -22.46 -7.87
CA GLN A 325 -8.91 -23.87 -8.07
C GLN A 325 -7.51 -24.00 -8.72
N PRO A 326 -6.63 -24.91 -8.24
CA PRO A 326 -5.25 -24.99 -8.71
C PRO A 326 -5.10 -25.19 -10.23
N ASP A 327 -5.97 -26.00 -10.84
CA ASP A 327 -6.01 -26.28 -12.28
C ASP A 327 -6.59 -25.11 -13.09
N LYS A 328 -7.25 -24.16 -12.43
CA LYS A 328 -7.81 -22.95 -13.03
C LYS A 328 -6.96 -21.71 -12.77
N TRP A 329 -5.75 -21.84 -12.25
CA TRP A 329 -4.80 -20.73 -12.20
C TRP A 329 -4.15 -20.49 -13.57
N SER A 330 -3.63 -19.28 -13.82
CA SER A 330 -2.85 -18.99 -15.03
C SER A 330 -1.64 -18.13 -14.71
N ASP A 331 -0.46 -18.75 -14.74
CA ASP A 331 0.81 -18.03 -14.66
C ASP A 331 1.06 -17.17 -15.91
N GLY A 332 0.47 -17.53 -17.06
CA GLY A 332 0.57 -16.74 -18.29
C GLY A 332 -0.08 -15.36 -18.14
N ALA A 333 -1.29 -15.30 -17.58
CA ALA A 333 -1.97 -14.01 -17.35
C ALA A 333 -1.24 -13.15 -16.31
N ALA A 334 -0.75 -13.75 -15.23
CA ALA A 334 0.05 -13.04 -14.22
C ALA A 334 1.37 -12.52 -14.82
N LYS A 335 2.04 -13.30 -15.67
CA LYS A 335 3.24 -12.89 -16.41
C LYS A 335 2.98 -11.70 -17.32
N ILE A 336 1.93 -11.78 -18.14
CA ILE A 336 1.57 -10.71 -19.09
C ILE A 336 1.28 -9.44 -18.31
N SER A 337 0.46 -9.53 -17.25
CA SER A 337 0.16 -8.40 -16.39
C SER A 337 1.42 -7.74 -15.82
N PHE A 338 2.30 -8.55 -15.21
CA PHE A 338 3.53 -8.06 -14.61
C PHE A 338 4.39 -7.25 -15.58
N TRP A 339 4.66 -7.80 -16.76
CA TRP A 339 5.51 -7.13 -17.75
C TRP A 339 4.82 -5.92 -18.36
N SER A 340 3.53 -6.02 -18.68
CA SER A 340 2.79 -4.91 -19.28
C SER A 340 2.61 -3.72 -18.35
N LEU A 341 2.36 -3.95 -17.05
CA LEU A 341 2.30 -2.86 -16.06
C LEU A 341 3.66 -2.17 -15.91
N ASN A 342 4.74 -2.94 -15.78
CA ASN A 342 6.09 -2.36 -15.61
C ASN A 342 6.57 -1.64 -16.88
N LEU A 343 6.42 -2.26 -18.06
CA LEU A 343 6.83 -1.65 -19.32
C LEU A 343 5.96 -0.44 -19.68
N GLY A 344 4.65 -0.51 -19.43
CA GLY A 344 3.74 0.63 -19.63
C GLY A 344 4.07 1.80 -18.71
N LEU A 345 4.36 1.54 -17.43
CA LEU A 345 4.78 2.57 -16.47
C LEU A 345 6.12 3.19 -16.87
N THR A 346 7.11 2.38 -17.25
CA THR A 346 8.40 2.86 -17.77
C THR A 346 8.22 3.71 -19.03
N TRP A 347 7.36 3.30 -19.96
CA TRP A 347 7.08 4.06 -21.17
C TRP A 347 6.51 5.44 -20.85
N MET A 348 5.48 5.49 -20.01
CA MET A 348 4.83 6.72 -19.58
C MET A 348 5.82 7.67 -18.87
N ALA A 349 6.64 7.13 -17.97
CA ALA A 349 7.63 7.91 -17.23
C ALA A 349 8.71 8.47 -18.15
N PHE A 350 9.43 7.62 -18.89
CA PHE A 350 10.65 8.01 -19.60
C PHE A 350 10.41 8.58 -21.00
N LEU A 351 9.31 8.21 -21.68
CA LEU A 351 9.04 8.66 -23.04
C LEU A 351 8.04 9.81 -23.11
N ASN A 352 7.37 10.17 -22.01
CA ASN A 352 6.48 11.33 -21.97
C ASN A 352 6.73 12.24 -20.77
N LEU A 353 6.40 11.80 -19.55
CA LEU A 353 6.34 12.69 -18.38
C LEU A 353 7.69 13.32 -18.04
N PHE A 354 8.76 12.53 -18.03
CA PHE A 354 10.11 13.02 -17.76
C PHE A 354 10.60 14.03 -18.81
N PRO A 355 10.65 13.73 -20.12
CA PRO A 355 11.11 14.71 -21.12
C PRO A 355 10.24 15.96 -21.17
N LEU A 356 8.91 15.84 -21.01
CA LEU A 356 8.01 16.98 -20.92
C LEU A 356 8.33 17.84 -19.70
N GLY A 357 8.53 17.21 -18.55
CA GLY A 357 8.83 17.88 -17.29
C GLY A 357 10.17 18.63 -17.33
N ILE A 358 11.20 18.04 -17.94
CA ILE A 358 12.49 18.72 -18.15
C ILE A 358 12.31 19.96 -19.04
N ALA A 359 11.53 19.85 -20.12
CA ALA A 359 11.25 21.00 -20.98
C ALA A 359 10.45 22.09 -20.24
N GLN A 360 9.47 21.72 -19.42
CA GLN A 360 8.74 22.66 -18.57
C GLN A 360 9.65 23.36 -17.58
N LEU A 361 10.52 22.61 -16.90
CA LEU A 361 11.51 23.16 -15.97
C LEU A 361 12.44 24.15 -16.67
N TYR A 362 12.93 23.81 -17.87
CA TYR A 362 13.76 24.72 -18.67
C TYR A 362 13.03 26.05 -18.94
N HIS A 363 11.78 26.00 -19.41
CA HIS A 363 10.99 27.21 -19.67
C HIS A 363 10.64 27.98 -18.39
N ALA A 364 10.43 27.29 -17.27
CA ALA A 364 10.15 27.93 -15.99
C ALA A 364 11.36 28.74 -15.49
N VAL A 365 12.58 28.21 -15.69
CA VAL A 365 13.84 28.89 -15.35
C VAL A 365 14.16 30.02 -16.32
N ASP A 366 14.03 29.79 -17.63
CA ASP A 366 14.44 30.75 -18.67
C ASP A 366 13.45 31.92 -18.83
N SER A 367 12.15 31.60 -18.95
CA SER A 367 11.10 32.56 -19.34
C SER A 367 10.09 32.83 -18.22
N GLY A 368 10.16 32.09 -17.11
CA GLY A 368 9.26 32.20 -15.95
C GLY A 368 8.18 31.12 -15.89
N TYR A 369 7.74 30.81 -14.67
CA TYR A 369 6.81 29.71 -14.38
C TYR A 369 5.48 29.78 -15.15
N TRP A 370 4.91 30.99 -15.29
CA TRP A 370 3.66 31.20 -16.03
C TRP A 370 3.76 30.72 -17.48
N ARG A 371 4.93 30.87 -18.12
CA ARG A 371 5.16 30.46 -19.51
C ARG A 371 5.21 28.94 -19.65
N ALA A 372 5.79 28.24 -18.68
CA ALA A 372 5.83 26.76 -18.66
C ALA A 372 4.44 26.13 -18.44
N ARG A 373 3.50 26.87 -17.84
CA ARG A 373 2.12 26.44 -17.59
C ARG A 373 1.09 26.99 -18.59
N SER A 374 1.55 27.86 -19.49
CA SER A 374 0.69 28.54 -20.46
C SER A 374 0.13 27.59 -21.53
N PRO A 375 -1.09 27.81 -22.04
CA PRO A 375 -1.62 27.06 -23.18
C PRO A 375 -0.70 27.13 -24.41
N GLU A 376 0.01 28.25 -24.61
CA GLU A 376 0.96 28.45 -25.69
C GLU A 376 2.14 27.47 -25.62
N PHE A 377 2.56 27.04 -24.42
CA PHE A 377 3.52 25.95 -24.25
C PHE A 377 2.90 24.58 -24.54
N ILE A 378 1.78 24.30 -23.86
CA ILE A 378 1.17 22.97 -23.83
C ILE A 378 0.66 22.56 -25.23
N LEU A 379 0.22 23.54 -26.03
CA LEU A 379 -0.30 23.34 -27.38
C LEU A 379 0.78 23.38 -28.47
N LEU A 380 2.07 23.44 -28.12
CA LEU A 380 3.15 23.37 -29.12
C LEU A 380 3.06 22.04 -29.90
N PRO A 381 3.32 22.05 -31.22
CA PRO A 381 3.19 20.84 -32.04
C PRO A 381 4.07 19.68 -31.58
N TRP A 382 5.25 19.95 -31.01
CA TRP A 382 6.13 18.89 -30.50
C TRP A 382 5.66 18.35 -29.14
N VAL A 383 5.10 19.19 -28.25
CA VAL A 383 4.48 18.77 -26.99
C VAL A 383 3.30 17.87 -27.28
N ASN A 384 2.43 18.27 -28.21
CA ASN A 384 1.29 17.47 -28.60
C ASN A 384 1.70 16.09 -29.16
N LYS A 385 2.76 16.04 -29.99
CA LYS A 385 3.32 14.76 -30.47
C LYS A 385 3.85 13.88 -29.34
N LEU A 386 4.53 14.48 -28.36
CA LEU A 386 5.05 13.78 -27.19
C LEU A 386 3.92 13.18 -26.35
N GLU A 387 2.84 13.95 -26.11
CA GLU A 387 1.66 13.47 -25.40
C GLU A 387 0.96 12.31 -26.12
N TRP A 388 0.81 12.39 -27.45
CA TRP A 388 0.28 11.26 -28.21
C TRP A 388 1.20 10.03 -28.22
N ALA A 389 2.52 10.23 -28.12
CA ALA A 389 3.48 9.14 -28.02
C ALA A 389 3.39 8.38 -26.67
N ARG A 390 2.64 8.91 -25.69
CA ARG A 390 2.28 8.21 -24.45
C ARG A 390 1.29 7.06 -24.68
N LEU A 391 0.36 7.23 -25.63
CA LEU A 391 -0.78 6.33 -25.83
C LEU A 391 -0.41 4.85 -25.98
N PRO A 392 0.65 4.45 -26.72
CA PRO A 392 1.07 3.05 -26.80
C PRO A 392 1.46 2.46 -25.44
N GLY A 393 2.13 3.24 -24.60
CA GLY A 393 2.49 2.85 -23.24
C GLY A 393 1.26 2.69 -22.34
N ASP A 394 0.33 3.65 -22.40
CA ASP A 394 -0.93 3.59 -21.67
C ASP A 394 -1.80 2.40 -22.12
N ALA A 395 -1.86 2.15 -23.42
CA ALA A 395 -2.59 1.00 -23.98
C ALA A 395 -1.97 -0.33 -23.52
N LEU A 396 -0.64 -0.44 -23.49
CA LEU A 396 0.05 -1.60 -22.95
C LEU A 396 -0.25 -1.80 -21.47
N PHE A 397 -0.20 -0.71 -20.69
CA PHE A 397 -0.51 -0.72 -19.26
C PHE A 397 -1.94 -1.19 -18.98
N ILE A 398 -2.92 -0.69 -19.74
CA ILE A 398 -4.34 -1.00 -19.55
C ILE A 398 -4.67 -2.41 -20.09
N LEU A 399 -4.40 -2.66 -21.38
CA LEU A 399 -4.84 -3.87 -22.06
C LEU A 399 -3.99 -5.09 -21.69
N GLY A 400 -2.69 -4.90 -21.52
CA GLY A 400 -1.78 -5.97 -21.12
C GLY A 400 -1.64 -6.09 -19.61
N GLY A 401 -1.73 -4.98 -18.87
CA GLY A 401 -1.51 -4.95 -17.43
C GLY A 401 -2.77 -5.23 -16.61
N ALA A 402 -3.74 -4.32 -16.71
CA ALA A 402 -4.96 -4.33 -15.89
C ALA A 402 -5.97 -5.41 -16.32
N VAL A 403 -6.20 -5.60 -17.62
CA VAL A 403 -7.21 -6.56 -18.11
C VAL A 403 -6.90 -8.02 -17.70
N PRO A 404 -5.66 -8.53 -17.80
CA PRO A 404 -5.36 -9.89 -17.32
C PRO A 404 -5.53 -10.05 -15.80
N LEU A 405 -5.31 -9.00 -15.00
CA LEU A 405 -5.60 -9.03 -13.56
C LEU A 405 -7.09 -9.14 -13.30
N LEU A 406 -7.91 -8.32 -13.98
CA LEU A 406 -9.37 -8.41 -13.87
C LEU A 406 -9.88 -9.79 -14.28
N TRP A 407 -9.27 -10.39 -15.31
CA TRP A 407 -9.59 -11.75 -15.72
C TRP A 407 -9.22 -12.79 -14.66
N LEU A 408 -8.06 -12.65 -13.98
CA LEU A 408 -7.70 -13.51 -12.86
C LEU A 408 -8.68 -13.38 -11.69
N CYS A 409 -9.09 -12.15 -11.34
CA CYS A 409 -10.12 -11.89 -10.34
C CYS A 409 -11.44 -12.56 -10.72
N TRP A 410 -11.87 -12.44 -11.99
CA TRP A 410 -13.06 -13.10 -12.50
C TRP A 410 -12.97 -14.63 -12.41
N ARG A 411 -11.80 -15.23 -12.71
CA ARG A 411 -11.61 -16.67 -12.57
C ARG A 411 -11.71 -17.14 -11.12
N ALA A 412 -11.20 -16.38 -10.16
CA ALA A 412 -11.32 -16.71 -8.75
C ALA A 412 -12.79 -16.75 -8.30
N ILE A 413 -13.63 -15.84 -8.81
CA ILE A 413 -15.07 -15.83 -8.56
C ILE A 413 -15.76 -17.01 -9.26
N ARG A 414 -15.38 -17.31 -10.51
CA ARG A 414 -16.02 -18.35 -11.33
C ARG A 414 -15.65 -19.78 -10.92
N TYR A 415 -14.43 -19.97 -10.44
CA TYR A 415 -13.83 -21.25 -10.08
C TYR A 415 -13.22 -21.20 -8.65
N PRO A 416 -14.05 -21.01 -7.61
CA PRO A 416 -13.57 -20.95 -6.25
C PRO A 416 -13.05 -22.33 -5.81
N ASN A 417 -11.99 -22.33 -4.99
CA ASN A 417 -11.35 -23.52 -4.45
C ASN A 417 -12.18 -24.13 -3.29
N PRO A 418 -12.89 -25.26 -3.48
CA PRO A 418 -13.82 -25.78 -2.47
C PRO A 418 -13.12 -26.42 -1.27
N ARG A 419 -11.94 -27.03 -1.49
CA ARG A 419 -11.20 -27.82 -0.48
C ARG A 419 -10.80 -27.02 0.76
N ARG A 420 -10.81 -25.68 0.69
CA ARG A 420 -10.45 -24.80 1.82
C ARG A 420 -11.65 -24.14 2.50
N ILE A 421 -12.80 -24.06 1.83
CA ILE A 421 -14.06 -23.61 2.44
C ILE A 421 -14.50 -24.66 3.48
N GLU A 422 -14.25 -25.95 3.22
CA GLU A 422 -14.55 -27.04 4.14
C GLU A 422 -13.48 -27.27 5.21
N ALA A 423 -12.19 -27.04 4.92
CA ALA A 423 -11.10 -27.18 5.90
C ALA A 423 -11.21 -26.17 7.07
N GLU A 424 -11.93 -25.05 6.88
CA GLU A 424 -12.25 -24.11 7.97
C GLU A 424 -13.09 -24.74 9.09
N ALA A 425 -13.72 -25.91 8.84
CA ALA A 425 -14.46 -26.67 9.84
C ALA A 425 -13.60 -27.62 10.68
N ASP A 426 -12.38 -27.98 10.25
CA ASP A 426 -11.63 -29.12 10.81
C ASP A 426 -10.13 -28.89 11.04
N VAL A 427 -9.61 -27.67 10.83
CA VAL A 427 -8.20 -27.37 11.10
C VAL A 427 -7.99 -26.98 12.58
N PRO A 428 -7.21 -27.74 13.37
CA PRO A 428 -6.77 -27.27 14.68
C PRO A 428 -5.92 -26.01 14.51
N ASN A 429 -6.08 -25.03 15.40
CA ASN A 429 -5.37 -23.74 15.43
C ASN A 429 -3.83 -23.90 15.56
N THR A 430 -3.16 -24.35 14.51
CA THR A 430 -1.69 -24.42 14.42
C THR A 430 -1.09 -23.23 13.66
N LEU A 431 -1.92 -22.36 13.06
CA LEU A 431 -1.47 -21.12 12.43
C LEU A 431 -1.02 -20.03 13.42
N PHE A 432 -1.13 -20.26 14.74
CA PHE A 432 -0.87 -19.24 15.76
C PHE A 432 -0.07 -19.71 16.99
N VAL A 433 0.56 -20.88 16.96
CA VAL A 433 1.36 -21.36 18.10
C VAL A 433 2.80 -21.60 17.64
N TYR A 434 3.69 -20.66 17.96
CA TYR A 434 5.13 -20.89 17.86
C TYR A 434 5.58 -21.85 18.97
N SER A 435 6.41 -22.80 18.57
CA SER A 435 7.23 -23.62 19.46
C SER A 435 8.17 -22.70 20.26
N SER A 436 7.96 -22.63 21.57
CA SER A 436 8.88 -22.02 22.52
C SER A 436 10.02 -22.99 22.85
N GLU A 437 10.84 -23.37 21.89
CA GLU A 437 12.11 -24.06 22.18
C GLU A 437 13.25 -23.45 21.38
N GLY A 438 14.01 -22.62 22.09
CA GLY A 438 15.24 -21.97 21.63
C GLY A 438 15.80 -21.14 22.77
N ARG A 439 16.13 -21.80 23.90
CA ARG A 439 16.90 -21.20 24.99
C ARG A 439 18.32 -20.88 24.48
N LEU A 440 18.74 -19.67 24.84
CA LEU A 440 20.09 -19.06 24.78
C LEU A 440 20.62 -18.66 23.39
#